data_AF-A0A2K4G1E8-F1
#
_entry.id   AF-A0A2K4G1E8-F1
#
_cell.length_a   1.000
_cell.length_b   1.000
_cell.length_c   1.000
_cell.angle_alpha   90.00
_cell.angle_beta   90.00
_cell.angle_gamma   90.00
#
_symmetry.space_group_name_H-M   'P 1'
#
loop_
_entity.id
_entity.type
_entity.pdbx_description
1 polymer ?
#
loop_
_entity_poly.entity_id
_entity_poly.type
_entity_poly.pdbx_seq_one_letter_code
_entity_poly.pdbx_strand_id
1 'polypeptide(L)'
;LSLNGAVVEGRTATSNALVFTVSVAANGNVTLDQLRAVVHPDATNPDDATSLTSDNLVTLTATKTDKDGDSAQATLNIGQNLVFEDDGPSLAFGNLIGTGSVLPQYGFWDRSAGADGLGAAGLNISLVNGQFTLVRPDNTTTTGTGTLTELVPSPDANGAYQFAGKLTGDFDNNAATADTSVDYTLTAFANGSYALDLVQGFRSTIVLSSADGSLAAGGPDPVRTLLIPETDDPAIPSASEEVVFFSAKALASTADILTGIGLGEPDPTEATLQTNPLPSYIDPAAMNVSTAGIGIANNLFQGDNLAAIGAADESFVINPESLLTGMRVFIDNSVGGYNTATEDLYYRIFYEDGTFSNLIEVNSLTPEDGGQVSFLIEKEGTALIDAVQLTMARGDIKIPVIQFIKESESLASDVKLAFNATLTDKDGDSATSTFDANLFANDSADALFDFRLVGTGGERDAFNIDLSVDENLYQVTGFDVGPGVQDKLVLNGDPNATVQSIDNSGADSIVTIAETGGQLTTITLVGVDLLNTDIVHGGV
;
A
#
# COMPACT_ATOMS: atom_id res chain seq x y z
N LEU A 1 29.08 -41.46 20.64
CA LEU A 1 28.43 -42.73 20.30
C LEU A 1 28.37 -43.60 21.54
N SER A 2 27.27 -44.30 21.76
CA SER A 2 27.13 -45.29 22.84
C SER A 2 26.39 -46.52 22.33
N LEU A 3 26.70 -47.70 22.88
CA LEU A 3 25.96 -48.92 22.61
C LEU A 3 24.91 -49.12 23.72
N ASN A 4 23.64 -49.13 23.35
CA ASN A 4 22.51 -49.38 24.25
C ASN A 4 21.83 -50.70 23.85
N GLY A 5 22.21 -51.79 24.52
CA GLY A 5 21.81 -53.14 24.10
C GLY A 5 22.44 -53.51 22.76
N ALA A 6 21.59 -53.69 21.73
CA ALA A 6 22.01 -54.02 20.36
C ALA A 6 21.97 -52.81 19.40
N VAL A 7 21.70 -51.62 19.91
CA VAL A 7 21.53 -50.39 19.11
C VAL A 7 22.68 -49.42 19.42
N VAL A 8 23.32 -48.91 18.38
CA VAL A 8 24.28 -47.80 18.50
C VAL A 8 23.50 -46.50 18.48
N GLU A 9 23.77 -45.63 19.45
CA GLU A 9 23.16 -44.32 19.59
C GLU A 9 24.16 -43.21 19.29
N GLY A 10 23.80 -42.34 18.34
CA GLY A 10 24.41 -41.03 18.14
C GLY A 10 23.75 -40.00 19.03
N ARG A 11 24.54 -39.31 19.86
CA ARG A 11 24.04 -38.32 20.83
C ARG A 11 24.84 -37.04 20.77
N THR A 12 24.20 -35.91 21.03
CA THR A 12 24.88 -34.61 21.17
C THR A 12 25.85 -34.65 22.34
N ALA A 13 27.00 -33.99 22.19
CA ALA A 13 28.06 -34.04 23.21
C ALA A 13 27.67 -33.33 24.52
N THR A 14 26.85 -32.28 24.47
CA THR A 14 26.52 -31.42 25.60
C THR A 14 25.18 -31.76 26.25
N SER A 15 24.11 -31.86 25.47
CA SER A 15 22.75 -32.13 25.97
C SER A 15 22.40 -33.62 26.06
N ASN A 16 23.26 -34.51 25.55
CA ASN A 16 23.04 -35.95 25.48
C ASN A 16 21.73 -36.33 24.75
N ALA A 17 21.23 -35.43 23.90
CA ALA A 17 20.04 -35.65 23.10
C ALA A 17 20.33 -36.72 22.03
N LEU A 18 19.40 -37.64 21.85
CA LEU A 18 19.50 -38.67 20.81
C LEU A 18 19.32 -38.02 19.43
N VAL A 19 20.26 -38.28 18.52
CA VAL A 19 20.34 -37.71 17.16
C VAL A 19 20.03 -38.76 16.12
N PHE A 20 20.61 -39.95 16.24
CA PHE A 20 20.33 -41.08 15.35
C PHE A 20 20.54 -42.41 16.08
N THR A 21 19.98 -43.48 15.52
CA THR A 21 20.23 -44.86 15.95
C THR A 21 20.66 -45.74 14.80
N VAL A 22 21.53 -46.69 15.08
CA VAL A 22 21.93 -47.74 14.13
C VAL A 22 21.61 -49.08 14.75
N SER A 23 20.81 -49.89 14.06
CA SER A 23 20.45 -51.24 14.49
C SER A 23 20.75 -52.24 13.39
N VAL A 24 20.90 -53.52 13.76
CA VAL A 24 21.07 -54.61 12.80
C VAL A 24 20.05 -55.71 13.08
N ALA A 25 19.34 -56.13 12.04
CA ALA A 25 18.41 -57.25 12.12
C ALA A 25 19.13 -58.60 12.01
N ALA A 26 18.43 -59.69 12.38
CA ALA A 26 19.01 -61.04 12.36
C ALA A 26 19.44 -61.52 10.96
N ASN A 27 18.90 -60.92 9.89
CA ASN A 27 19.30 -61.18 8.51
C ASN A 27 20.52 -60.34 8.05
N GLY A 28 21.09 -59.51 8.92
CA GLY A 28 22.23 -58.64 8.62
C GLY A 28 21.88 -57.27 8.03
N ASN A 29 20.58 -56.94 7.88
CA ASN A 29 20.19 -55.60 7.44
C ASN A 29 20.51 -54.58 8.53
N VAL A 30 21.28 -53.56 8.16
CA VAL A 30 21.57 -52.40 9.01
C VAL A 30 20.55 -51.30 8.71
N THR A 31 19.98 -50.70 9.76
CA THR A 31 19.05 -49.59 9.68
C THR A 31 19.67 -48.39 10.40
N LEU A 32 19.77 -47.26 9.69
CA LEU A 32 20.06 -45.94 10.24
C LEU A 32 18.74 -45.18 10.38
N ASP A 33 18.37 -44.83 11.61
CA ASP A 33 17.23 -43.95 11.87
C ASP A 33 17.77 -42.60 12.35
N GLN A 34 17.62 -41.57 11.52
CA GLN A 34 17.89 -40.19 11.91
C GLN A 34 16.69 -39.63 12.66
N LEU A 35 16.93 -39.07 13.83
CA LEU A 35 15.91 -38.55 14.74
C LEU A 35 15.99 -37.02 14.84
N ARG A 36 17.10 -36.42 14.40
CA ARG A 36 17.36 -34.98 14.39
C ARG A 36 18.24 -34.61 13.21
N ALA A 37 18.05 -33.39 12.70
CA ALA A 37 18.95 -32.76 11.76
C ALA A 37 20.39 -32.75 12.27
N VAL A 38 21.32 -32.83 11.34
CA VAL A 38 22.76 -32.71 11.58
C VAL A 38 23.24 -31.53 10.77
N VAL A 39 24.16 -30.74 11.31
CA VAL A 39 24.71 -29.59 10.58
C VAL A 39 25.69 -30.10 9.54
N HIS A 40 25.54 -29.64 8.30
CA HIS A 40 26.43 -29.98 7.21
C HIS A 40 27.59 -28.96 7.05
N PRO A 41 28.74 -29.38 6.50
CA PRO A 41 29.90 -28.51 6.35
C PRO A 41 29.70 -27.34 5.39
N ASP A 42 28.95 -27.52 4.31
CA ASP A 42 28.74 -26.53 3.26
C ASP A 42 27.32 -25.96 3.26
N ALA A 43 27.14 -24.85 3.99
CA ALA A 43 25.85 -24.17 4.08
C ALA A 43 25.35 -23.51 2.77
N THR A 44 26.10 -23.67 1.67
CA THR A 44 25.71 -23.21 0.34
C THR A 44 25.31 -24.34 -0.60
N ASN A 45 25.49 -25.60 -0.17
CA ASN A 45 25.11 -26.78 -0.92
C ASN A 45 23.91 -27.46 -0.25
N PRO A 46 22.68 -27.28 -0.75
CA PRO A 46 21.47 -27.83 -0.14
C PRO A 46 21.28 -29.35 -0.34
N ASP A 47 22.31 -30.05 -0.83
CA ASP A 47 22.37 -31.50 -1.04
C ASP A 47 23.79 -31.97 -0.67
N ASP A 48 24.33 -31.48 0.46
CA ASP A 48 25.60 -31.94 1.04
C ASP A 48 25.39 -33.23 1.85
N ALA A 49 26.48 -33.96 2.07
CA ALA A 49 26.45 -35.23 2.78
C ALA A 49 27.50 -35.25 3.88
N THR A 50 27.11 -35.72 5.07
CA THR A 50 28.05 -35.95 6.16
C THR A 50 28.00 -37.38 6.67
N SER A 51 29.08 -37.84 7.31
CA SER A 51 29.17 -39.18 7.88
C SER A 51 30.05 -39.18 9.13
N LEU A 52 30.21 -40.35 9.77
CA LEU A 52 31.07 -40.45 10.93
C LEU A 52 32.54 -40.20 10.57
N THR A 53 33.26 -39.48 11.44
CA THR A 53 34.66 -39.06 11.20
C THR A 53 35.65 -40.20 10.95
N SER A 54 35.27 -41.44 11.28
CA SER A 54 36.04 -42.62 10.93
C SER A 54 35.14 -43.85 10.74
N ASP A 55 35.50 -44.67 9.78
CA ASP A 55 34.73 -45.85 9.38
C ASP A 55 34.65 -46.92 10.49
N ASN A 56 35.67 -47.00 11.34
CA ASN A 56 35.72 -47.99 12.42
C ASN A 56 34.99 -47.55 13.70
N LEU A 57 34.29 -46.40 13.69
CA LEU A 57 33.49 -45.96 14.83
C LEU A 57 32.24 -46.83 15.04
N VAL A 58 31.74 -47.47 13.98
CA VAL A 58 30.70 -48.48 14.03
C VAL A 58 31.18 -49.71 13.28
N THR A 59 31.21 -50.85 13.97
CA THR A 59 31.68 -52.13 13.41
C THR A 59 30.59 -53.18 13.50
N LEU A 60 30.36 -53.89 12.41
CA LEU A 60 29.49 -55.07 12.36
C LEU A 60 30.34 -56.34 12.45
N THR A 61 30.15 -57.12 13.51
CA THR A 61 30.85 -58.40 13.69
C THR A 61 29.90 -59.58 13.56
N ALA A 62 30.07 -60.37 12.51
CA ALA A 62 29.38 -61.64 12.36
C ALA A 62 30.15 -62.73 13.12
N THR A 63 29.46 -63.49 13.97
CA THR A 63 30.03 -64.65 14.66
C THR A 63 29.29 -65.90 14.20
N LYS A 64 30.02 -66.94 13.80
CA LYS A 64 29.46 -68.26 13.49
C LYS A 64 30.05 -69.27 14.46
N THR A 65 29.18 -69.97 15.17
CA THR A 65 29.56 -71.03 16.12
C THR A 65 29.09 -72.38 15.57
N ASP A 66 29.95 -73.40 15.59
CA ASP A 66 29.57 -74.76 15.23
C ASP A 66 28.99 -75.53 16.43
N LYS A 67 28.75 -76.83 16.25
CA LYS A 67 27.95 -77.62 17.20
C LYS A 67 28.72 -77.95 18.47
N ASP A 68 30.04 -78.06 18.40
CA ASP A 68 30.95 -78.31 19.51
C ASP A 68 31.43 -77.03 20.19
N GLY A 69 31.10 -75.86 19.63
CA GLY A 69 31.22 -74.56 20.30
C GLY A 69 32.37 -73.72 19.78
N ASP A 70 33.07 -74.16 18.73
CA ASP A 70 34.11 -73.37 18.09
C ASP A 70 33.48 -72.21 17.32
N SER A 71 34.05 -71.01 17.46
CA SER A 71 33.51 -69.79 16.86
C SER A 71 34.52 -69.14 15.92
N ALA A 72 34.04 -68.67 14.77
CA ALA A 72 34.77 -67.82 13.85
C ALA A 72 34.07 -66.46 13.74
N GLN A 73 34.85 -65.39 13.56
CA GLN A 73 34.35 -64.02 13.43
C GLN A 73 34.82 -63.36 12.14
N ALA A 74 33.96 -62.48 11.60
CA ALA A 74 34.31 -61.55 10.53
C ALA A 74 33.78 -60.16 10.90
N THR A 75 34.61 -59.13 10.74
CA THR A 75 34.26 -57.75 11.09
C THR A 75 34.27 -56.88 9.84
N LEU A 76 33.26 -56.02 9.73
CA LEU A 76 33.14 -54.96 8.73
C LEU A 76 33.02 -53.61 9.45
N ASN A 77 33.82 -52.64 9.04
CA ASN A 77 33.65 -51.25 9.45
C ASN A 77 32.56 -50.63 8.57
N ILE A 78 31.62 -49.91 9.18
CA ILE A 78 30.47 -49.34 8.45
C ILE A 78 30.21 -47.88 8.80
N GLY A 79 31.08 -47.25 9.59
CA GLY A 79 30.85 -45.91 10.12
C GLY A 79 30.70 -44.84 9.03
N GLN A 80 31.46 -44.94 7.92
CA GLN A 80 31.34 -44.03 6.78
C GLN A 80 30.26 -44.48 5.77
N ASN A 81 29.69 -45.67 5.93
CA ASN A 81 28.51 -46.09 5.18
C ASN A 81 27.21 -45.50 5.75
N LEU A 82 27.27 -44.90 6.95
CA LEU A 82 26.18 -44.17 7.57
C LEU A 82 26.26 -42.71 7.09
N VAL A 83 25.56 -42.43 6.00
CA VAL A 83 25.51 -41.10 5.37
C VAL A 83 24.25 -40.39 5.84
N PHE A 84 24.40 -39.14 6.23
CA PHE A 84 23.33 -38.21 6.52
C PHE A 84 23.30 -37.21 5.37
N GLU A 85 22.28 -37.31 4.53
CA GLU A 85 22.05 -36.37 3.45
C GLU A 85 21.41 -35.11 4.02
N ASP A 86 21.80 -33.96 3.46
CA ASP A 86 21.13 -32.69 3.67
C ASP A 86 20.00 -32.54 2.66
N ASP A 87 18.87 -32.05 3.13
CA ASP A 87 17.79 -31.56 2.27
C ASP A 87 17.62 -30.09 2.62
N GLY A 88 18.43 -29.22 2.02
CA GLY A 88 18.44 -27.79 2.32
C GLY A 88 17.17 -27.07 1.87
N PRO A 89 17.02 -25.78 2.20
CA PRO A 89 15.81 -25.04 1.93
C PRO A 89 15.74 -24.65 0.45
N SER A 90 14.52 -24.39 -0.04
CA SER A 90 14.29 -23.78 -1.35
C SER A 90 13.35 -22.60 -1.22
N LEU A 91 13.54 -21.58 -2.06
CA LEU A 91 12.77 -20.36 -2.05
C LEU A 91 12.65 -19.80 -3.46
N ALA A 92 11.44 -19.47 -3.89
CA ALA A 92 11.18 -18.79 -5.15
C ALA A 92 10.01 -17.82 -4.97
N PHE A 93 10.24 -16.54 -5.20
CA PHE A 93 9.19 -15.53 -5.35
C PHE A 93 8.98 -15.23 -6.83
N GLY A 94 7.72 -15.01 -7.21
CA GLY A 94 7.36 -14.39 -8.48
C GLY A 94 7.17 -12.88 -8.32
N ASN A 95 7.27 -12.14 -9.42
CA ASN A 95 7.06 -10.70 -9.41
C ASN A 95 5.57 -10.37 -9.30
N LEU A 96 5.32 -9.16 -8.84
CA LEU A 96 4.01 -8.54 -8.80
C LEU A 96 3.99 -7.39 -9.81
N ILE A 97 3.06 -7.44 -10.74
CA ILE A 97 2.81 -6.40 -11.74
C ILE A 97 1.42 -5.86 -11.46
N GLY A 98 1.25 -4.59 -11.12
CA GLY A 98 -0.07 -4.07 -10.73
C GLY A 98 -0.20 -2.57 -10.86
N THR A 99 -1.23 -1.98 -10.25
CA THR A 99 -1.65 -0.59 -10.51
C THR A 99 -1.33 0.40 -9.39
N GLY A 100 -0.69 -0.08 -8.31
CA GLY A 100 -0.35 0.79 -7.17
C GLY A 100 -1.59 1.32 -6.43
N SER A 101 -2.73 0.65 -6.53
CA SER A 101 -3.96 1.05 -5.86
C SER A 101 -3.94 0.81 -4.35
N VAL A 102 -5.00 1.29 -3.68
CA VAL A 102 -5.22 1.08 -2.24
C VAL A 102 -5.63 -0.36 -1.90
N LEU A 103 -5.95 -1.18 -2.90
CA LEU A 103 -6.26 -2.58 -2.66
C LEU A 103 -4.96 -3.39 -2.51
N PRO A 104 -4.97 -4.42 -1.66
CA PRO A 104 -3.87 -5.39 -1.64
C PRO A 104 -3.68 -6.02 -3.02
N GLN A 105 -2.44 -5.98 -3.48
CA GLN A 105 -2.00 -6.61 -4.72
C GLN A 105 -1.27 -7.90 -4.38
N TYR A 106 -1.46 -8.96 -5.16
CA TYR A 106 -0.98 -10.28 -4.82
C TYR A 106 0.07 -10.78 -5.81
N GLY A 107 1.07 -11.46 -5.26
CA GLY A 107 1.99 -12.29 -6.00
C GLY A 107 2.04 -13.70 -5.40
N PHE A 108 2.93 -14.52 -5.94
CA PHE A 108 3.07 -15.91 -5.51
C PHE A 108 4.50 -16.25 -5.14
N TRP A 109 4.63 -17.21 -4.23
CA TRP A 109 5.91 -17.71 -3.79
C TRP A 109 5.82 -19.17 -3.41
N ASP A 110 6.94 -19.86 -3.56
CA ASP A 110 7.11 -21.26 -3.20
C ASP A 110 8.27 -21.38 -2.22
N ARG A 111 8.11 -22.25 -1.23
CA ARG A 111 9.18 -22.56 -0.28
C ARG A 111 9.21 -24.02 0.10
N SER A 112 10.41 -24.53 0.34
CA SER A 112 10.67 -25.74 1.11
C SER A 112 11.62 -25.40 2.24
N ALA A 113 11.34 -25.92 3.43
CA ALA A 113 12.18 -25.71 4.60
C ALA A 113 13.11 -26.89 4.88
N GLY A 114 13.33 -27.74 3.88
CA GLY A 114 14.09 -28.97 4.07
C GLY A 114 13.39 -30.02 4.93
N ALA A 115 14.11 -31.10 5.21
CA ALA A 115 13.63 -32.21 6.03
C ALA A 115 13.53 -31.87 7.53
N ASP A 116 14.33 -30.92 8.01
CA ASP A 116 14.37 -30.50 9.40
C ASP A 116 13.40 -29.36 9.73
N GLY A 117 12.94 -28.64 8.71
CA GLY A 117 11.98 -27.55 8.76
C GLY A 117 12.57 -26.22 9.22
N LEU A 118 11.76 -25.16 9.20
CA LEU A 118 12.22 -23.79 9.42
C LEU A 118 12.97 -23.55 10.75
N GLY A 119 14.02 -22.73 10.68
CA GLY A 119 14.76 -22.22 11.83
C GLY A 119 14.05 -21.06 12.52
N ALA A 120 14.69 -20.54 13.56
CA ALA A 120 14.16 -19.40 14.31
C ALA A 120 14.15 -18.09 13.50
N ALA A 121 15.04 -17.94 12.52
CA ALA A 121 15.08 -16.79 11.62
C ALA A 121 13.99 -16.86 10.54
N GLY A 122 13.50 -18.06 10.20
CA GLY A 122 12.39 -18.25 9.27
C GLY A 122 12.63 -17.59 7.90
N LEU A 123 11.65 -16.80 7.45
CA LEU A 123 11.72 -15.99 6.24
C LEU A 123 12.01 -14.54 6.61
N ASN A 124 13.03 -13.96 6.00
CA ASN A 124 13.32 -12.53 6.04
C ASN A 124 13.14 -11.93 4.64
N ILE A 125 12.47 -10.78 4.55
CA ILE A 125 12.34 -10.00 3.31
C ILE A 125 12.85 -8.58 3.57
N SER A 126 13.64 -8.07 2.64
CA SER A 126 14.21 -6.72 2.72
C SER A 126 14.03 -5.97 1.41
N LEU A 127 13.79 -4.66 1.51
CA LEU A 127 13.80 -3.76 0.36
C LEU A 127 15.24 -3.56 -0.10
N VAL A 128 15.52 -3.79 -1.38
CA VAL A 128 16.86 -3.70 -1.95
C VAL A 128 17.42 -2.28 -1.74
N ASN A 129 18.55 -2.20 -1.05
CA ASN A 129 19.25 -0.94 -0.72
C ASN A 129 18.41 0.11 0.06
N GLY A 130 17.25 -0.27 0.61
CA GLY A 130 16.32 0.67 1.24
C GLY A 130 15.83 1.76 0.28
N GLN A 131 15.63 1.40 -1.00
CA GLN A 131 15.32 2.34 -2.08
C GLN A 131 14.27 1.75 -3.03
N PHE A 132 13.65 2.62 -3.80
CA PHE A 132 12.75 2.25 -4.90
C PHE A 132 12.93 3.23 -6.07
N THR A 133 12.46 2.85 -7.25
CA THR A 133 12.54 3.69 -8.45
C THR A 133 11.19 4.28 -8.78
N LEU A 134 11.16 5.59 -9.01
CA LEU A 134 10.05 6.31 -9.61
C LEU A 134 10.37 6.53 -11.10
N VAL A 135 9.46 6.15 -11.98
CA VAL A 135 9.55 6.40 -13.43
C VAL A 135 8.59 7.53 -13.77
N ARG A 136 9.07 8.65 -14.28
CA ARG A 136 8.27 9.84 -14.59
C ARG A 136 7.52 9.69 -15.93
N PRO A 137 6.52 10.55 -16.19
CA PRO A 137 5.81 10.58 -17.49
C PRO A 137 6.71 10.80 -18.72
N ASP A 138 7.89 11.39 -18.54
CA ASP A 138 8.88 11.54 -19.61
C ASP A 138 9.86 10.35 -19.72
N ASN A 139 9.57 9.25 -19.03
CA ASN A 139 10.39 8.04 -18.85
C ASN A 139 11.74 8.27 -18.16
N THR A 140 12.01 9.45 -17.60
CA THR A 140 13.16 9.62 -16.72
C THR A 140 12.90 8.95 -15.38
N THR A 141 13.96 8.62 -14.64
CA THR A 141 13.81 7.99 -13.33
C THR A 141 14.37 8.86 -12.23
N THR A 142 13.77 8.73 -11.05
CA THR A 142 14.30 9.23 -9.78
C THR A 142 14.26 8.13 -8.73
N THR A 143 15.05 8.29 -7.68
CA THR A 143 15.18 7.28 -6.62
C THR A 143 14.56 7.80 -5.35
N GLY A 144 13.57 7.06 -4.83
CA GLY A 144 13.03 7.28 -3.50
C GLY A 144 13.70 6.39 -2.47
N THR A 145 13.44 6.68 -1.20
CA THR A 145 13.93 5.92 -0.05
C THR A 145 12.81 5.09 0.57
N GLY A 146 13.15 3.95 1.15
CA GLY A 146 12.17 3.05 1.74
C GLY A 146 12.69 2.28 2.94
N THR A 147 11.75 1.84 3.77
CA THR A 147 12.00 0.96 4.91
C THR A 147 11.10 -0.26 4.82
N LEU A 148 11.55 -1.39 5.35
CA LEU A 148 10.74 -2.59 5.53
C LEU A 148 11.20 -3.29 6.82
N THR A 149 10.29 -3.49 7.75
CA THR A 149 10.57 -4.07 9.07
C THR A 149 9.59 -5.20 9.33
N GLU A 150 10.11 -6.35 9.77
CA GLU A 150 9.29 -7.47 10.20
C GLU A 150 8.48 -7.12 11.45
N LEU A 151 7.20 -7.47 11.44
CA LEU A 151 6.26 -7.24 12.54
C LEU A 151 6.32 -8.40 13.55
N VAL A 152 5.81 -8.15 14.77
CA VAL A 152 5.72 -9.18 15.82
C VAL A 152 4.25 -9.36 16.20
N PRO A 153 3.71 -10.59 16.17
CA PRO A 153 4.37 -11.86 15.81
C PRO A 153 4.51 -12.05 14.28
N SER A 154 5.68 -12.56 13.86
CA SER A 154 5.95 -13.07 12.50
C SER A 154 6.86 -14.31 12.63
N PRO A 155 6.51 -15.47 12.04
CA PRO A 155 5.21 -15.74 11.44
C PRO A 155 4.09 -15.69 12.49
N ASP A 156 2.88 -15.34 12.06
CA ASP A 156 1.71 -15.29 12.93
C ASP A 156 1.14 -16.70 13.23
N ALA A 157 0.01 -16.77 13.93
CA ALA A 157 -0.64 -18.03 14.27
C ALA A 157 -1.11 -18.86 13.05
N ASN A 158 -1.26 -18.22 11.89
CA ASN A 158 -1.62 -18.85 10.62
C ASN A 158 -0.39 -19.16 9.76
N GLY A 159 0.82 -18.83 10.23
CA GLY A 159 2.07 -19.06 9.52
C GLY A 159 2.43 -17.96 8.51
N ALA A 160 1.77 -16.80 8.54
CA ALA A 160 2.05 -15.69 7.65
C ALA A 160 3.17 -14.80 8.20
N TYR A 161 4.14 -14.46 7.36
CA TYR A 161 5.21 -13.51 7.68
C TYR A 161 4.76 -12.10 7.31
N GLN A 162 4.89 -11.16 8.24
CA GLN A 162 4.32 -9.82 8.09
C GLN A 162 5.40 -8.77 8.22
N PHE A 163 5.40 -7.82 7.29
CA PHE A 163 6.33 -6.71 7.24
C PHE A 163 5.56 -5.41 7.05
N ALA A 164 6.02 -4.33 7.67
CA ALA A 164 5.53 -2.99 7.43
C ALA A 164 6.68 -2.08 6.98
N GLY A 165 6.37 -1.16 6.09
CA GLY A 165 7.33 -0.28 5.49
C GLY A 165 6.73 1.09 5.21
N LYS A 166 7.64 2.01 4.89
CA LYS A 166 7.32 3.37 4.47
C LYS A 166 8.22 3.74 3.31
N LEU A 167 7.63 4.23 2.23
CA LEU A 167 8.28 4.75 1.04
C LEU A 167 8.23 6.27 1.10
N THR A 168 9.31 6.96 0.71
CA THR A 168 9.40 8.42 0.69
C THR A 168 10.09 8.87 -0.59
N GLY A 169 9.44 9.74 -1.36
CA GLY A 169 9.97 10.26 -2.60
C GLY A 169 9.12 11.36 -3.23
N ASP A 170 9.60 11.85 -4.36
CA ASP A 170 9.00 12.87 -5.23
C ASP A 170 7.79 12.32 -6.00
N PHE A 171 6.73 11.95 -5.26
CA PHE A 171 5.51 11.38 -5.84
C PHE A 171 4.67 12.39 -6.60
N ASP A 172 4.86 13.70 -6.40
CA ASP A 172 4.18 14.75 -7.15
C ASP A 172 4.95 15.26 -8.37
N ASN A 173 6.12 14.66 -8.63
CA ASN A 173 7.01 15.00 -9.73
C ASN A 173 7.30 16.52 -9.79
N ASN A 174 7.47 17.13 -8.63
CA ASN A 174 7.79 18.53 -8.46
C ASN A 174 8.98 18.69 -7.51
N ALA A 175 10.17 18.86 -8.07
CA ALA A 175 11.40 19.01 -7.28
C ALA A 175 11.42 20.25 -6.33
N ALA A 176 10.42 21.14 -6.39
CA ALA A 176 10.30 22.27 -5.47
C ALA A 176 9.50 21.95 -4.19
N THR A 177 8.69 20.89 -4.20
CA THR A 177 7.95 20.42 -3.03
C THR A 177 8.77 19.39 -2.25
N ALA A 178 8.40 19.16 -0.99
CA ALA A 178 9.06 18.16 -0.17
C ALA A 178 8.53 16.77 -0.51
N ASP A 179 9.42 15.77 -0.52
CA ASP A 179 9.05 14.36 -0.69
C ASP A 179 7.95 13.95 0.29
N THR A 180 6.93 13.28 -0.23
CA THR A 180 5.82 12.74 0.56
C THR A 180 6.07 11.26 0.84
N SER A 181 5.19 10.65 1.64
CA SER A 181 5.36 9.25 2.04
C SER A 181 4.10 8.42 1.90
N VAL A 182 4.31 7.15 1.56
CA VAL A 182 3.29 6.10 1.50
C VAL A 182 3.71 4.95 2.42
N ASP A 183 2.83 4.59 3.34
CA ASP A 183 2.97 3.41 4.19
C ASP A 183 2.47 2.18 3.42
N TYR A 184 3.12 1.04 3.64
CA TYR A 184 2.74 -0.21 3.01
C TYR A 184 3.01 -1.40 3.92
N THR A 185 2.31 -2.50 3.66
CA THR A 185 2.61 -3.79 4.26
C THR A 185 2.94 -4.82 3.19
N LEU A 186 3.77 -5.78 3.55
CA LEU A 186 4.05 -6.96 2.75
C LEU A 186 3.77 -8.18 3.64
N THR A 187 2.88 -9.05 3.20
CA THR A 187 2.53 -10.27 3.93
C THR A 187 2.76 -11.49 3.05
N ALA A 188 3.67 -12.39 3.46
CA ALA A 188 3.87 -13.67 2.79
C ALA A 188 3.06 -14.76 3.49
N PHE A 189 2.00 -15.23 2.83
CA PHE A 189 1.04 -16.18 3.40
C PHE A 189 1.52 -17.63 3.25
N ALA A 190 1.11 -18.48 4.20
CA ALA A 190 1.47 -19.89 4.21
C ALA A 190 0.88 -20.71 3.04
N ASN A 191 -0.09 -20.17 2.29
CA ASN A 191 -0.72 -20.79 1.13
C ASN A 191 0.08 -20.62 -0.19
N GLY A 192 1.22 -19.92 -0.16
CA GLY A 192 2.04 -19.66 -1.34
C GLY A 192 1.67 -18.39 -2.12
N SER A 193 0.82 -17.52 -1.58
CA SER A 193 0.67 -16.14 -2.06
C SER A 193 1.36 -15.16 -1.13
N TYR A 194 1.65 -13.97 -1.64
CA TYR A 194 2.00 -12.81 -0.82
C TYR A 194 1.15 -11.62 -1.25
N ALA A 195 0.88 -10.70 -0.33
CA ALA A 195 0.19 -9.44 -0.60
C ALA A 195 1.12 -8.25 -0.33
N LEU A 196 1.13 -7.30 -1.26
CA LEU A 196 1.63 -5.95 -1.09
C LEU A 196 0.42 -5.03 -0.95
N ASP A 197 0.22 -4.47 0.24
CA ASP A 197 -0.92 -3.60 0.56
C ASP A 197 -0.42 -2.18 0.78
N LEU A 198 -0.82 -1.25 -0.09
CA LEU A 198 -0.48 0.15 0.00
C LEU A 198 -1.56 0.85 0.82
N VAL A 199 -1.21 1.31 2.01
CA VAL A 199 -2.19 1.88 2.96
C VAL A 199 -2.90 3.10 2.37
N GLN A 200 -2.17 3.94 1.62
CA GLN A 200 -2.70 5.11 0.94
C GLN A 200 -2.82 4.95 -0.59
N GLY A 201 -2.33 3.83 -1.15
CA GLY A 201 -2.07 3.72 -2.59
C GLY A 201 -0.99 4.71 -3.06
N PHE A 202 -0.61 4.65 -4.33
CA PHE A 202 0.13 5.74 -4.96
C PHE A 202 -0.87 6.73 -5.56
N ARG A 203 -0.96 7.90 -4.94
CA ARG A 203 -1.70 9.06 -5.43
C ARG A 203 -0.77 10.26 -5.37
N SER A 204 -0.74 11.06 -6.43
CA SER A 204 -0.05 12.35 -6.37
C SER A 204 -1.08 13.36 -5.90
N THR A 205 -0.72 14.18 -4.92
CA THR A 205 -1.59 15.24 -4.44
C THR A 205 -0.86 16.56 -4.52
N ILE A 206 -1.43 17.53 -5.24
CA ILE A 206 -1.01 18.92 -5.12
C ILE A 206 -1.71 19.48 -3.89
N VAL A 207 -0.91 19.98 -2.94
CA VAL A 207 -1.42 20.70 -1.77
C VAL A 207 -1.09 22.18 -1.93
N LEU A 208 -2.11 22.98 -2.21
CA LEU A 208 -2.01 24.44 -2.21
C LEU A 208 -2.30 24.96 -0.80
N SER A 209 -1.56 25.96 -0.35
CA SER A 209 -1.75 26.58 0.96
C SER A 209 -2.19 28.02 0.80
N SER A 210 -3.26 28.40 1.49
CA SER A 210 -3.69 29.81 1.58
C SER A 210 -2.62 30.73 2.19
N ALA A 211 -1.61 30.18 2.88
CA ALA A 211 -0.46 30.96 3.37
C ALA A 211 0.43 31.50 2.23
N ASP A 212 0.39 30.85 1.06
CA ASP A 212 1.19 31.19 -0.12
C ASP A 212 0.42 32.06 -1.12
N GLY A 213 -0.79 32.51 -0.72
CA GLY A 213 -1.69 33.26 -1.57
C GLY A 213 -1.64 34.77 -1.36
N SER A 214 -2.19 35.49 -2.33
CA SER A 214 -2.38 36.95 -2.28
C SER A 214 -3.83 37.33 -2.61
N LEU A 215 -4.34 38.39 -2.00
CA LEU A 215 -5.71 38.83 -2.27
C LEU A 215 -5.78 39.68 -3.53
N ALA A 216 -6.83 39.47 -4.32
CA ALA A 216 -7.16 40.39 -5.40
C ALA A 216 -7.41 41.81 -4.86
N ALA A 217 -7.17 42.81 -5.71
CA ALA A 217 -7.34 44.22 -5.33
C ALA A 217 -8.82 44.55 -5.07
N GLY A 218 -9.14 44.93 -3.83
CA GLY A 218 -10.51 45.14 -3.36
C GLY A 218 -10.60 44.84 -1.86
N GLY A 219 -11.60 45.37 -1.16
CA GLY A 219 -11.84 45.09 0.25
C GLY A 219 -11.63 46.25 1.24
N PRO A 220 -12.21 46.15 2.46
CA PRO A 220 -12.92 44.97 2.99
C PRO A 220 -14.36 44.83 2.45
N ASP A 221 -14.64 43.67 1.83
CA ASP A 221 -15.90 43.33 1.16
C ASP A 221 -16.40 41.93 1.63
N PRO A 222 -17.70 41.63 1.55
CA PRO A 222 -18.29 40.32 1.86
C PRO A 222 -17.78 39.13 1.04
N VAL A 223 -17.33 39.38 -0.19
CA VAL A 223 -16.75 38.38 -1.08
C VAL A 223 -15.30 38.77 -1.35
N ARG A 224 -14.37 37.81 -1.34
CA ARG A 224 -12.93 38.02 -1.57
C ARG A 224 -12.33 36.85 -2.33
N THR A 225 -11.53 37.12 -3.36
CA THR A 225 -10.71 36.11 -4.04
C THR A 225 -9.28 36.08 -3.49
N LEU A 226 -8.80 34.88 -3.16
CA LEU A 226 -7.40 34.58 -2.88
C LEU A 226 -6.79 33.87 -4.11
N LEU A 227 -5.64 34.34 -4.58
CA LEU A 227 -4.90 33.74 -5.69
C LEU A 227 -3.69 32.97 -5.15
N ILE A 228 -3.53 31.71 -5.54
CA ILE A 228 -2.43 30.83 -5.10
C ILE A 228 -1.70 30.21 -6.33
N PRO A 229 -0.38 30.39 -6.48
CA PRO A 229 0.54 31.17 -5.63
C PRO A 229 0.32 32.69 -5.74
N GLU A 230 0.97 33.46 -4.88
CA GLU A 230 1.00 34.94 -4.95
C GLU A 230 1.39 35.45 -6.35
N THR A 231 0.65 36.46 -6.84
CA THR A 231 0.88 37.06 -8.16
C THR A 231 1.14 38.56 -8.06
N ASP A 232 2.05 39.07 -8.91
CA ASP A 232 2.37 40.50 -8.98
C ASP A 232 1.27 41.32 -9.69
N ASP A 233 0.34 40.66 -10.42
CA ASP A 233 -0.79 41.27 -11.13
C ASP A 233 -2.04 40.38 -10.97
N PRO A 234 -2.90 40.65 -9.97
CA PRO A 234 -4.04 39.79 -9.63
C PRO A 234 -5.24 40.04 -10.57
N ALA A 235 -5.00 39.94 -11.88
CA ALA A 235 -6.05 40.00 -12.89
C ALA A 235 -6.77 38.65 -12.96
N ILE A 236 -8.11 38.70 -12.93
CA ILE A 236 -9.00 37.53 -13.09
C ILE A 236 -9.54 37.54 -14.53
N PRO A 237 -9.49 36.41 -15.28
CA PRO A 237 -8.96 35.10 -14.87
C PRO A 237 -7.43 35.07 -14.78
N SER A 238 -6.92 34.34 -13.78
CA SER A 238 -5.50 34.18 -13.44
C SER A 238 -4.95 32.83 -13.92
N ALA A 239 -3.61 32.71 -13.93
CA ALA A 239 -2.94 31.41 -14.07
C ALA A 239 -2.70 30.72 -12.72
N SER A 240 -3.01 31.41 -11.62
CA SER A 240 -3.01 30.90 -10.25
C SER A 240 -4.39 30.39 -9.90
N GLU A 241 -4.46 29.44 -8.97
CA GLU A 241 -5.70 28.95 -8.41
C GLU A 241 -6.48 30.12 -7.79
N GLU A 242 -7.73 30.30 -8.22
CA GLU A 242 -8.63 31.30 -7.68
C GLU A 242 -9.54 30.69 -6.61
N VAL A 243 -9.37 31.08 -5.34
CA VAL A 243 -10.27 30.64 -4.26
C VAL A 243 -11.16 31.80 -3.85
N VAL A 244 -12.45 31.70 -4.15
CA VAL A 244 -13.46 32.69 -3.77
C VAL A 244 -14.00 32.36 -2.39
N PHE A 245 -13.83 33.30 -1.46
CA PHE A 245 -14.43 33.26 -0.14
C PHE A 245 -15.61 34.22 -0.09
N PHE A 246 -16.72 33.81 0.52
CA PHE A 246 -17.79 34.76 0.85
C PHE A 246 -18.38 34.50 2.22
N SER A 247 -18.71 35.59 2.92
CA SER A 247 -19.48 35.56 4.16
C SER A 247 -20.89 35.07 3.88
N ALA A 248 -21.23 33.88 4.35
CA ALA A 248 -22.54 33.29 4.22
C ALA A 248 -23.38 33.60 5.46
N LYS A 249 -24.68 33.80 5.29
CA LYS A 249 -25.58 33.79 6.45
C LYS A 249 -25.63 32.38 7.01
N ALA A 250 -25.40 32.21 8.31
CA ALA A 250 -25.40 30.89 8.94
C ALA A 250 -26.70 30.08 8.72
N LEU A 251 -27.84 30.76 8.55
CA LEU A 251 -29.14 30.14 8.25
C LEU A 251 -29.55 30.16 6.77
N ALA A 252 -28.63 30.48 5.85
CA ALA A 252 -28.89 30.39 4.41
C ALA A 252 -29.29 28.96 4.02
N SER A 253 -30.22 28.81 3.09
CA SER A 253 -30.60 27.48 2.62
C SER A 253 -29.48 26.87 1.78
N THR A 254 -29.31 25.56 1.86
CA THR A 254 -28.28 24.85 1.06
C THR A 254 -28.44 25.10 -0.44
N ALA A 255 -29.67 25.24 -0.94
CA ALA A 255 -29.94 25.54 -2.34
C ALA A 255 -29.50 26.95 -2.75
N ASP A 256 -29.62 27.93 -1.84
CA ASP A 256 -29.15 29.28 -2.09
C ASP A 256 -27.62 29.34 -2.10
N ILE A 257 -26.97 28.62 -1.18
CA ILE A 257 -25.50 28.48 -1.18
C ILE A 257 -25.02 27.79 -2.46
N LEU A 258 -25.66 26.69 -2.87
CA LEU A 258 -25.37 25.97 -4.12
C LEU A 258 -25.47 26.91 -5.35
N THR A 259 -26.43 27.85 -5.33
CA THR A 259 -26.54 28.87 -6.40
C THR A 259 -25.36 29.85 -6.41
N GLY A 260 -24.77 30.13 -5.24
CA GLY A 260 -23.64 31.03 -5.09
C GLY A 260 -22.29 30.40 -5.38
N ILE A 261 -22.13 29.09 -5.19
CA ILE A 261 -20.89 28.38 -5.51
C ILE A 261 -20.78 28.00 -6.97
N GLY A 262 -21.89 27.82 -7.71
CA GLY A 262 -21.82 27.25 -9.05
C GLY A 262 -21.99 25.72 -9.01
N LEU A 263 -21.65 25.05 -10.10
CA LEU A 263 -21.72 23.59 -10.18
C LEU A 263 -20.50 23.11 -10.95
N GLY A 264 -19.50 22.63 -10.22
CA GLY A 264 -18.21 22.24 -10.77
C GLY A 264 -17.48 23.41 -11.42
N GLU A 265 -16.42 23.09 -12.16
CA GLU A 265 -15.60 24.09 -12.83
C GLU A 265 -16.22 24.56 -14.18
N PRO A 266 -16.27 25.88 -14.48
CA PRO A 266 -15.72 27.00 -13.72
C PRO A 266 -16.71 27.68 -12.76
N ASP A 267 -16.15 28.21 -11.67
CA ASP A 267 -16.90 28.84 -10.58
C ASP A 267 -17.23 30.34 -10.75
N PRO A 268 -18.23 30.87 -10.03
CA PRO A 268 -18.53 32.30 -9.98
C PRO A 268 -17.39 33.12 -9.37
N THR A 269 -16.88 34.08 -10.15
CA THR A 269 -15.89 35.06 -9.67
C THR A 269 -16.44 35.99 -8.57
N GLU A 270 -15.55 36.64 -7.80
CA GLU A 270 -15.92 37.68 -6.82
C GLU A 270 -16.85 38.74 -7.42
N ALA A 271 -16.60 39.20 -8.64
CA ALA A 271 -17.41 40.20 -9.32
C ALA A 271 -18.86 39.74 -9.59
N THR A 272 -19.07 38.43 -9.77
CA THR A 272 -20.41 37.85 -9.99
C THR A 272 -21.22 37.80 -8.69
N LEU A 273 -20.57 37.59 -7.55
CA LEU A 273 -21.23 37.46 -6.25
C LEU A 273 -21.36 38.81 -5.51
N GLN A 274 -20.37 39.70 -5.65
CA GLN A 274 -20.30 41.01 -5.00
C GLN A 274 -21.22 42.05 -5.67
N THR A 275 -22.52 41.79 -5.69
CA THR A 275 -23.55 42.61 -6.35
C THR A 275 -24.23 43.63 -5.42
N ASN A 276 -24.98 44.58 -5.99
CA ASN A 276 -25.78 45.55 -5.23
C ASN A 276 -27.24 45.60 -5.75
N PRO A 277 -28.23 45.08 -5.00
CA PRO A 277 -28.12 44.50 -3.66
C PRO A 277 -27.39 43.14 -3.68
N LEU A 278 -26.75 42.79 -2.56
CA LEU A 278 -26.10 41.48 -2.40
C LEU A 278 -27.11 40.32 -2.50
N PRO A 279 -26.68 39.13 -2.96
CA PRO A 279 -27.50 37.93 -2.90
C PRO A 279 -27.98 37.66 -1.47
N SER A 280 -29.20 37.13 -1.32
CA SER A 280 -29.84 37.01 -0.01
C SER A 280 -29.13 36.06 0.96
N TYR A 281 -28.29 35.16 0.46
CA TYR A 281 -27.49 34.21 1.23
C TYR A 281 -26.13 34.76 1.68
N ILE A 282 -25.67 35.88 1.11
CA ILE A 282 -24.43 36.54 1.51
C ILE A 282 -24.71 37.48 2.70
N ASP A 283 -23.88 37.38 3.73
CA ASP A 283 -23.89 38.29 4.86
C ASP A 283 -23.09 39.57 4.53
N PRO A 284 -23.60 40.78 4.78
CA PRO A 284 -22.88 42.02 4.47
C PRO A 284 -21.59 42.26 5.28
N ALA A 285 -21.27 41.44 6.28
CA ALA A 285 -20.02 41.53 7.02
C ALA A 285 -18.81 41.24 6.11
N ALA A 286 -17.69 41.92 6.35
CA ALA A 286 -16.51 41.78 5.51
C ALA A 286 -15.81 40.44 5.73
N MET A 287 -15.44 39.76 4.65
CA MET A 287 -14.61 38.57 4.69
C MET A 287 -13.13 38.97 4.77
N ASN A 288 -12.41 38.37 5.72
CA ASN A 288 -10.96 38.52 5.82
C ASN A 288 -10.27 37.19 5.50
N VAL A 289 -9.28 37.24 4.63
CA VAL A 289 -8.50 36.07 4.24
C VAL A 289 -7.04 36.47 4.30
N SER A 290 -6.32 36.01 5.32
CA SER A 290 -4.90 36.35 5.51
C SER A 290 -4.21 35.35 6.45
N THR A 291 -2.88 35.38 6.47
CA THR A 291 -2.09 34.64 7.47
C THR A 291 -2.31 35.11 8.91
N ALA A 292 -2.91 36.30 9.09
CA ALA A 292 -3.33 36.79 10.41
C ALA A 292 -4.65 36.16 10.88
N GLY A 293 -5.35 35.43 10.02
CA GLY A 293 -6.63 34.76 10.28
C GLY A 293 -7.57 34.86 9.08
N ILE A 294 -8.30 33.77 8.84
CA ILE A 294 -9.40 33.65 7.88
C ILE A 294 -10.70 33.63 8.70
N GLY A 295 -11.57 34.59 8.46
CA GLY A 295 -12.81 34.75 9.23
C GLY A 295 -13.58 36.01 8.86
N ILE A 296 -14.65 36.30 9.60
CA ILE A 296 -15.56 37.40 9.28
C ILE A 296 -15.27 38.58 10.21
N ALA A 297 -15.30 39.80 9.67
CA ALA A 297 -15.07 41.06 10.36
C ALA A 297 -13.68 41.24 11.02
N ASN A 298 -13.31 40.47 12.04
CA ASN A 298 -12.15 40.71 12.92
C ASN A 298 -11.03 39.66 12.85
N ASN A 299 -10.99 38.84 11.78
CA ASN A 299 -10.06 37.71 11.58
C ASN A 299 -10.21 36.54 12.57
N LEU A 300 -11.23 36.57 13.43
CA LEU A 300 -11.69 35.40 14.18
C LEU A 300 -12.89 34.80 13.45
N PHE A 301 -13.18 33.54 13.77
CA PHE A 301 -14.38 32.85 13.33
C PHE A 301 -15.22 32.50 14.55
N GLN A 302 -16.38 33.12 14.66
CA GLN A 302 -17.09 33.28 15.94
C GLN A 302 -18.52 32.75 15.89
N GLY A 303 -18.91 32.05 16.95
CA GLY A 303 -20.29 31.67 17.22
C GLY A 303 -20.95 32.57 18.26
N ASP A 304 -22.27 32.46 18.39
CA ASP A 304 -23.07 33.20 19.37
C ASP A 304 -23.00 32.61 20.79
N ASN A 305 -22.18 31.57 20.97
CA ASN A 305 -21.97 30.77 22.19
C ASN A 305 -23.15 29.84 22.55
N LEU A 306 -24.05 29.56 21.61
CA LEU A 306 -25.10 28.54 21.74
C LEU A 306 -24.76 27.31 20.90
N ALA A 307 -25.16 26.14 21.39
CA ALA A 307 -24.87 24.88 20.69
C ALA A 307 -25.67 24.68 19.39
N ALA A 308 -26.68 25.52 19.12
CA ALA A 308 -27.52 25.40 17.93
C ALA A 308 -27.24 26.59 17.02
N ILE A 309 -27.08 26.32 15.72
CA ILE A 309 -26.80 27.37 14.74
C ILE A 309 -27.95 28.39 14.72
N GLY A 310 -27.60 29.64 15.00
CA GLY A 310 -28.44 30.82 15.01
C GLY A 310 -28.08 31.82 13.90
N ALA A 311 -28.86 32.91 13.81
CA ALA A 311 -28.65 33.95 12.82
C ALA A 311 -27.48 34.91 13.15
N ALA A 312 -26.95 34.82 14.38
CA ALA A 312 -25.83 35.62 14.85
C ALA A 312 -24.48 34.91 14.67
N ASP A 313 -24.50 33.64 14.31
CA ASP A 313 -23.30 32.84 14.06
C ASP A 313 -22.63 33.26 12.76
N GLU A 314 -21.31 33.14 12.75
CA GLU A 314 -20.52 33.33 11.54
C GLU A 314 -20.50 32.07 10.69
N SER A 315 -20.68 32.27 9.39
CA SER A 315 -20.48 31.23 8.39
C SER A 315 -19.83 31.83 7.16
N PHE A 316 -18.92 31.11 6.54
CA PHE A 316 -18.37 31.49 5.25
C PHE A 316 -18.20 30.26 4.37
N VAL A 317 -18.14 30.51 3.08
CA VAL A 317 -17.92 29.49 2.06
C VAL A 317 -16.54 29.68 1.46
N ILE A 318 -15.93 28.55 1.15
CA ILE A 318 -14.62 28.39 0.52
C ILE A 318 -14.88 27.72 -0.82
N ASN A 319 -14.69 28.46 -1.91
CA ASN A 319 -15.02 28.04 -3.28
C ASN A 319 -13.76 28.09 -4.17
N PRO A 320 -12.92 27.04 -4.15
CA PRO A 320 -11.76 26.91 -5.03
C PRO A 320 -12.19 26.66 -6.48
N GLU A 321 -11.51 27.28 -7.45
CA GLU A 321 -11.73 27.03 -8.88
C GLU A 321 -11.46 25.56 -9.27
N SER A 322 -10.45 24.93 -8.67
CA SER A 322 -10.15 23.52 -8.84
C SER A 322 -10.99 22.63 -7.91
N LEU A 323 -11.49 21.53 -8.47
CA LEU A 323 -12.06 20.43 -7.70
C LEU A 323 -11.02 19.74 -6.80
N LEU A 324 -11.43 19.42 -5.57
CA LEU A 324 -10.54 18.90 -4.52
C LEU A 324 -10.89 17.47 -4.12
N THR A 325 -9.89 16.72 -3.67
CA THR A 325 -10.09 15.45 -2.97
C THR A 325 -10.15 15.63 -1.46
N GLY A 326 -9.58 16.72 -0.94
CA GLY A 326 -9.69 17.09 0.46
C GLY A 326 -9.35 18.55 0.74
N MET A 327 -9.68 18.99 1.95
CA MET A 327 -9.34 20.31 2.47
C MET A 327 -8.94 20.16 3.94
N ARG A 328 -7.75 20.66 4.31
CA ARG A 328 -7.29 20.65 5.70
C ARG A 328 -7.36 22.05 6.27
N VAL A 329 -8.04 22.20 7.39
CA VAL A 329 -8.23 23.49 8.06
C VAL A 329 -7.42 23.48 9.36
N PHE A 330 -6.48 24.41 9.48
CA PHE A 330 -5.69 24.60 10.69
C PHE A 330 -6.40 25.56 11.63
N ILE A 331 -6.26 25.32 12.93
CA ILE A 331 -6.77 26.15 14.01
C ILE A 331 -5.60 26.52 14.94
N ASP A 332 -5.42 27.82 15.11
CA ASP A 332 -4.43 28.40 16.02
C ASP A 332 -4.99 28.47 17.44
N ASN A 333 -4.48 27.60 18.32
CA ASN A 333 -4.90 27.55 19.71
C ASN A 333 -4.28 28.63 20.61
N SER A 334 -3.46 29.55 20.06
CA SER A 334 -2.85 30.63 20.84
C SER A 334 -3.85 31.72 21.26
N VAL A 335 -5.00 31.82 20.60
CA VAL A 335 -6.06 32.80 20.86
C VAL A 335 -7.42 32.09 21.01
N GLY A 336 -7.60 31.30 22.07
CA GLY A 336 -8.88 30.66 22.39
C GLY A 336 -9.10 29.31 21.69
N GLY A 337 -8.15 28.39 21.80
CA GLY A 337 -8.14 27.15 21.01
C GLY A 337 -9.41 26.29 21.05
N TYR A 338 -9.63 25.58 19.94
CA TYR A 338 -10.84 24.78 19.71
C TYR A 338 -10.86 23.51 20.57
N ASN A 339 -11.90 23.39 21.39
CA ASN A 339 -12.17 22.26 22.26
C ASN A 339 -13.58 21.71 22.00
N THR A 340 -13.62 20.53 21.38
CA THR A 340 -14.85 19.82 20.98
C THR A 340 -15.80 19.49 22.14
N ALA A 341 -15.35 19.60 23.40
CA ALA A 341 -16.24 19.43 24.56
C ALA A 341 -17.06 20.68 24.89
N THR A 342 -16.60 21.86 24.48
CA THR A 342 -17.16 23.16 24.89
C THR A 342 -17.53 24.06 23.72
N GLU A 343 -17.12 23.71 22.52
CA GLU A 343 -17.26 24.48 21.29
C GLU A 343 -17.75 23.59 20.16
N ASP A 344 -18.52 24.18 19.25
CA ASP A 344 -19.18 23.47 18.16
C ASP A 344 -18.89 24.19 16.83
N LEU A 345 -18.05 23.55 16.00
CA LEU A 345 -17.73 23.94 14.63
C LEU A 345 -18.34 22.93 13.67
N TYR A 346 -18.98 23.42 12.62
CA TYR A 346 -19.61 22.59 11.60
C TYR A 346 -19.06 22.88 10.21
N TYR A 347 -19.05 21.85 9.36
CA TYR A 347 -18.83 22.00 7.93
C TYR A 347 -19.89 21.27 7.09
N ARG A 348 -20.04 21.71 5.85
CA ARG A 348 -20.79 21.03 4.80
C ARG A 348 -19.97 21.03 3.51
N ILE A 349 -19.94 19.89 2.85
CA ILE A 349 -19.29 19.69 1.56
C ILE A 349 -20.35 19.85 0.46
N PHE A 350 -20.00 20.56 -0.60
CA PHE A 350 -20.73 20.59 -1.87
C PHE A 350 -19.87 19.89 -2.93
N TYR A 351 -20.49 19.02 -3.72
CA TYR A 351 -19.80 18.18 -4.70
C TYR A 351 -20.03 18.68 -6.12
N GLU A 352 -19.12 18.34 -7.03
CA GLU A 352 -19.14 18.72 -8.45
C GLU A 352 -20.43 18.29 -9.19
N ASP A 353 -21.12 17.27 -8.70
CA ASP A 353 -22.37 16.75 -9.27
C ASP A 353 -23.63 17.47 -8.74
N GLY A 354 -23.45 18.46 -7.85
CA GLY A 354 -24.49 19.26 -7.22
C GLY A 354 -25.13 18.62 -5.99
N THR A 355 -24.65 17.45 -5.58
CA THR A 355 -25.00 16.86 -4.28
C THR A 355 -24.22 17.55 -3.15
N PHE A 356 -24.60 17.28 -1.91
CA PHE A 356 -23.95 17.85 -0.74
C PHE A 356 -24.02 16.90 0.45
N SER A 357 -23.05 17.01 1.35
CA SER A 357 -23.01 16.22 2.59
C SER A 357 -24.10 16.66 3.58
N ASN A 358 -24.33 15.82 4.59
CA ASN A 358 -24.99 16.31 5.81
C ASN A 358 -24.16 17.45 6.45
N LEU A 359 -24.77 18.19 7.38
CA LEU A 359 -24.00 19.08 8.24
C LEU A 359 -23.19 18.24 9.23
N ILE A 360 -21.86 18.35 9.20
CA ILE A 360 -20.96 17.52 9.99
C ILE A 360 -20.30 18.38 11.06
N GLU A 361 -20.30 17.89 12.30
CA GLU A 361 -19.63 18.51 13.43
C GLU A 361 -18.17 18.08 13.50
N VAL A 362 -17.26 19.03 13.68
CA VAL A 362 -15.82 18.77 13.83
C VAL A 362 -15.55 18.26 15.24
N ASN A 363 -15.49 16.93 15.38
CA ASN A 363 -15.27 16.24 16.65
C ASN A 363 -13.90 15.55 16.78
N SER A 364 -13.13 15.51 15.69
CA SER A 364 -11.82 14.87 15.62
C SER A 364 -10.77 15.89 15.19
N LEU A 365 -9.65 15.93 15.90
CA LEU A 365 -8.56 16.87 15.66
C LEU A 365 -7.21 16.15 15.62
N THR A 366 -6.35 16.60 14.71
CA THR A 366 -4.96 16.16 14.60
C THR A 366 -4.05 17.20 15.25
N PRO A 367 -3.17 16.84 16.20
CA PRO A 367 -2.17 17.75 16.73
C PRO A 367 -1.15 18.16 15.65
N GLU A 368 -0.83 19.44 15.59
CA GLU A 368 0.11 20.01 14.61
C GLU A 368 1.26 20.75 15.31
N ASP A 369 2.31 21.02 14.54
CA ASP A 369 3.47 21.77 15.02
C ASP A 369 3.08 23.16 15.56
N GLY A 370 3.87 23.64 16.53
CA GLY A 370 3.62 24.94 17.16
C GLY A 370 2.39 25.00 18.07
N GLY A 371 1.78 23.85 18.41
CA GLY A 371 0.63 23.77 19.32
C GLY A 371 -0.72 24.06 18.63
N GLN A 372 -0.73 24.04 17.29
CA GLN A 372 -1.95 24.11 16.49
C GLN A 372 -2.67 22.75 16.50
N VAL A 373 -3.90 22.75 16.03
CA VAL A 373 -4.64 21.55 15.67
C VAL A 373 -5.20 21.70 14.26
N SER A 374 -5.45 20.60 13.58
CA SER A 374 -6.13 20.59 12.28
C SER A 374 -7.27 19.59 12.26
N PHE A 375 -8.17 19.76 11.30
CA PHE A 375 -9.11 18.72 10.88
C PHE A 375 -9.10 18.61 9.36
N LEU A 376 -9.37 17.41 8.88
CA LEU A 376 -9.38 17.07 7.46
C LEU A 376 -10.82 16.86 7.00
N ILE A 377 -11.19 17.53 5.91
CA ILE A 377 -12.42 17.32 5.17
C ILE A 377 -12.03 16.52 3.92
N GLU A 378 -12.62 15.34 3.72
CA GLU A 378 -12.34 14.49 2.56
C GLU A 378 -13.64 14.23 1.80
N LYS A 379 -13.51 13.98 0.49
CA LYS A 379 -14.67 13.63 -0.34
C LYS A 379 -15.30 12.32 0.15
N GLU A 380 -16.63 12.24 0.08
CA GLU A 380 -17.36 11.00 0.33
C GLU A 380 -17.70 10.33 -1.01
N GLY A 381 -17.10 9.16 -1.28
CA GLY A 381 -17.34 8.42 -2.52
C GLY A 381 -16.49 8.90 -3.70
N THR A 382 -17.06 8.91 -4.90
CA THR A 382 -16.33 9.23 -6.14
C THR A 382 -16.28 10.71 -6.46
N ALA A 383 -17.39 11.44 -6.22
CA ALA A 383 -17.53 12.86 -6.53
C ALA A 383 -16.51 13.73 -5.79
N LEU A 384 -15.90 14.68 -6.51
CA LEU A 384 -14.92 15.62 -5.96
C LEU A 384 -15.59 16.78 -5.20
N ILE A 385 -14.86 17.36 -4.25
CA ILE A 385 -15.28 18.54 -3.49
C ILE A 385 -15.19 19.76 -4.40
N ASP A 386 -16.32 20.44 -4.54
CA ASP A 386 -16.46 21.71 -5.26
C ASP A 386 -16.25 22.87 -4.28
N ALA A 387 -17.00 22.86 -3.16
CA ALA A 387 -16.95 23.90 -2.16
C ALA A 387 -17.14 23.38 -0.74
N VAL A 388 -16.70 24.16 0.24
CA VAL A 388 -16.93 23.89 1.66
C VAL A 388 -17.55 25.11 2.34
N GLN A 389 -18.65 24.90 3.05
CA GLN A 389 -19.21 25.88 3.98
C GLN A 389 -18.75 25.54 5.40
N LEU A 390 -18.15 26.50 6.11
CA LEU A 390 -17.89 26.42 7.54
C LEU A 390 -18.92 27.24 8.32
N THR A 391 -19.31 26.78 9.50
CA THR A 391 -20.22 27.52 10.42
C THR A 391 -19.77 27.32 11.87
N MET A 392 -19.53 28.42 12.59
CA MET A 392 -19.19 28.39 14.01
C MET A 392 -20.44 28.64 14.85
N ALA A 393 -20.90 27.69 15.67
CA ALA A 393 -22.07 27.89 16.52
C ALA A 393 -21.69 28.35 17.93
N ARG A 394 -20.75 27.64 18.56
CA ARG A 394 -20.30 27.97 19.93
C ARG A 394 -18.80 28.01 20.01
N GLY A 395 -18.23 29.14 20.41
CA GLY A 395 -16.79 29.34 20.56
C GLY A 395 -16.23 30.38 19.60
N ASP A 396 -14.95 30.67 19.75
CA ASP A 396 -14.22 31.66 18.96
C ASP A 396 -12.89 31.05 18.53
N ILE A 397 -12.70 30.80 17.23
CA ILE A 397 -11.49 30.18 16.73
C ILE A 397 -10.73 31.12 15.79
N LYS A 398 -9.46 30.78 15.57
CA LYS A 398 -8.63 31.44 14.58
C LYS A 398 -8.13 30.44 13.56
N ILE A 399 -8.45 30.67 12.29
CA ILE A 399 -8.02 29.83 11.17
C ILE A 399 -6.84 30.53 10.48
N PRO A 400 -5.57 30.16 10.77
CA PRO A 400 -4.42 30.80 10.13
C PRO A 400 -4.23 30.36 8.68
N VAL A 401 -4.54 29.09 8.37
CA VAL A 401 -4.24 28.44 7.09
C VAL A 401 -5.31 27.40 6.78
N ILE A 402 -5.74 27.39 5.53
CA ILE A 402 -6.46 26.31 4.86
C ILE A 402 -5.54 25.74 3.77
N GLN A 403 -5.43 24.42 3.71
CA GLN A 403 -4.78 23.67 2.64
C GLN A 403 -5.83 23.04 1.73
N PHE A 404 -5.64 23.20 0.42
CA PHE A 404 -6.48 22.65 -0.64
C PHE A 404 -5.75 21.46 -1.24
N ILE A 405 -6.33 20.27 -1.12
CA ILE A 405 -5.72 19.02 -1.53
C ILE A 405 -6.42 18.56 -2.80
N LYS A 406 -5.69 18.62 -3.91
CA LYS A 406 -6.11 18.11 -5.21
C LYS A 406 -5.34 16.84 -5.49
N GLU A 407 -6.01 15.81 -5.98
CA GLU A 407 -5.30 14.70 -6.61
C GLU A 407 -4.75 15.18 -7.97
N SER A 408 -3.44 15.13 -8.11
CA SER A 408 -2.72 15.48 -9.32
C SER A 408 -2.40 14.23 -10.10
N GLU A 409 -2.44 14.32 -11.41
CA GLU A 409 -1.90 13.28 -12.29
C GLU A 409 -0.37 13.27 -12.30
N SER A 410 0.29 14.19 -11.59
CA SER A 410 1.74 14.26 -11.53
C SER A 410 2.30 13.17 -10.60
N LEU A 411 1.90 11.92 -10.79
CA LEU A 411 2.63 10.76 -10.29
C LEU A 411 3.85 10.52 -11.19
N ALA A 412 4.85 9.85 -10.63
CA ALA A 412 5.69 9.02 -11.47
C ALA A 412 4.77 7.96 -12.13
N SER A 413 4.75 7.90 -13.46
CA SER A 413 4.03 6.88 -14.23
C SER A 413 4.19 5.46 -13.68
N ASP A 414 5.37 5.10 -13.15
CA ASP A 414 5.54 3.81 -12.47
C ASP A 414 6.29 3.94 -11.15
N VAL A 415 5.99 3.04 -10.22
CA VAL A 415 6.77 2.77 -9.01
C VAL A 415 7.32 1.36 -9.07
N LYS A 416 8.64 1.21 -9.00
CA LYS A 416 9.34 -0.08 -9.08
C LYS A 416 10.08 -0.37 -7.79
N LEU A 417 9.66 -1.44 -7.11
CA LEU A 417 10.28 -1.95 -5.90
C LEU A 417 11.00 -3.26 -6.21
N ALA A 418 12.15 -3.46 -5.58
CA ALA A 418 12.89 -4.71 -5.65
C ALA A 418 13.14 -5.24 -4.24
N PHE A 419 12.97 -6.54 -4.05
CA PHE A 419 13.09 -7.20 -2.75
C PHE A 419 14.09 -8.35 -2.79
N ASN A 420 14.78 -8.55 -1.67
CA ASN A 420 15.58 -9.74 -1.40
C ASN A 420 14.91 -10.53 -0.28
N ALA A 421 14.56 -11.78 -0.56
CA ALA A 421 14.06 -12.74 0.42
C ALA A 421 15.12 -13.79 0.76
N THR A 422 15.15 -14.23 2.02
CA THR A 422 16.03 -15.30 2.51
C THR A 422 15.26 -16.20 3.45
N LEU A 423 15.29 -17.50 3.19
CA LEU A 423 14.73 -18.54 4.04
C LEU A 423 15.86 -19.28 4.75
N THR A 424 15.73 -19.51 6.05
CA THR A 424 16.70 -20.27 6.85
C THR A 424 16.01 -21.40 7.62
N ASP A 425 16.59 -22.60 7.58
CA ASP A 425 16.16 -23.79 8.31
C ASP A 425 16.85 -23.93 9.69
N LYS A 426 16.77 -25.10 10.34
CA LYS A 426 17.19 -25.24 11.75
C LYS A 426 18.68 -25.47 11.93
N ASP A 427 19.37 -26.10 10.98
CA ASP A 427 20.83 -26.23 11.00
C ASP A 427 21.55 -25.00 10.41
N GLY A 428 20.83 -24.14 9.70
CA GLY A 428 21.24 -22.78 9.38
C GLY A 428 21.55 -22.57 7.90
N ASP A 429 21.18 -23.52 7.06
CA ASP A 429 21.30 -23.41 5.61
C ASP A 429 20.26 -22.43 5.08
N SER A 430 20.55 -21.84 3.92
CA SER A 430 19.75 -20.73 3.43
C SER A 430 19.51 -20.75 1.93
N ALA A 431 18.31 -20.32 1.56
CA ALA A 431 17.91 -20.11 0.17
C ALA A 431 17.47 -18.67 -0.01
N THR A 432 17.90 -18.06 -1.12
CA THR A 432 17.58 -16.66 -1.44
C THR A 432 16.78 -16.57 -2.72
N SER A 433 15.87 -15.59 -2.78
CA SER A 433 15.13 -15.24 -3.99
C SER A 433 14.98 -13.73 -4.08
N THR A 434 15.10 -13.20 -5.29
CA THR A 434 14.80 -11.80 -5.59
C THR A 434 13.47 -11.73 -6.33
N PHE A 435 12.72 -10.66 -6.12
CA PHE A 435 11.49 -10.39 -6.86
C PHE A 435 11.19 -8.90 -6.87
N ASP A 436 10.44 -8.48 -7.88
CA ASP A 436 10.04 -7.10 -8.06
C ASP A 436 8.55 -6.91 -7.81
N ALA A 437 8.18 -5.69 -7.41
CA ALA A 437 6.82 -5.18 -7.48
C ALA A 437 6.82 -3.94 -8.37
N ASN A 438 6.29 -4.08 -9.59
CA ASN A 438 6.18 -3.01 -10.57
C ASN A 438 4.73 -2.51 -10.60
N LEU A 439 4.54 -1.26 -10.20
CA LEU A 439 3.25 -0.65 -9.97
C LEU A 439 3.05 0.50 -10.95
N PHE A 440 2.14 0.32 -11.89
CA PHE A 440 1.90 1.18 -13.04
C PHE A 440 0.73 2.11 -12.76
N ALA A 441 0.91 3.41 -13.01
CA ALA A 441 -0.16 4.38 -12.92
C ALA A 441 -1.09 4.30 -14.15
N ASN A 442 -2.27 4.90 -13.99
CA ASN A 442 -3.20 5.11 -15.10
C ASN A 442 -2.56 6.05 -16.15
N ASP A 443 -2.77 5.75 -17.43
CA ASP A 443 -2.40 6.55 -18.58
C ASP A 443 -3.63 7.26 -19.14
N SER A 444 -4.12 8.27 -18.42
CA SER A 444 -5.34 9.02 -18.77
C SER A 444 -5.26 9.74 -20.13
N ALA A 445 -4.06 9.91 -20.67
CA ALA A 445 -3.83 10.47 -22.00
C ALA A 445 -4.09 9.46 -23.13
N ASP A 446 -4.16 8.17 -22.84
CA ASP A 446 -4.38 7.12 -23.82
C ASP A 446 -5.85 6.70 -23.92
N ALA A 447 -6.41 6.86 -25.12
CA ALA A 447 -7.82 6.53 -25.36
C ALA A 447 -8.11 5.02 -25.51
N LEU A 448 -7.08 4.17 -25.54
CA LEU A 448 -7.21 2.74 -25.79
C LEU A 448 -7.04 1.89 -24.53
N PHE A 449 -6.20 2.32 -23.59
CA PHE A 449 -5.90 1.57 -22.38
C PHE A 449 -5.66 2.52 -21.21
N ASP A 450 -6.30 2.24 -20.09
CA ASP A 450 -6.08 2.94 -18.84
C ASP A 450 -4.75 2.46 -18.21
N PHE A 451 -4.47 1.14 -18.26
CA PHE A 451 -3.24 0.58 -17.69
C PHE A 451 -2.43 -0.23 -18.69
N ARG A 452 -1.10 -0.10 -18.60
CA ARG A 452 -0.11 -0.89 -19.34
C ARG A 452 0.79 -1.66 -18.42
N LEU A 453 0.43 -2.91 -18.18
CA LEU A 453 1.18 -3.81 -17.33
C LEU A 453 2.27 -4.53 -18.14
N VAL A 454 3.51 -4.36 -17.72
CA VAL A 454 4.68 -4.94 -18.40
C VAL A 454 5.38 -5.92 -17.46
N GLY A 455 5.32 -7.20 -17.80
CA GLY A 455 6.00 -8.29 -17.09
C GLY A 455 7.46 -8.45 -17.48
N THR A 456 8.14 -9.33 -16.76
CA THR A 456 9.53 -9.71 -16.96
C THR A 456 9.60 -11.10 -17.59
N GLY A 457 9.98 -11.15 -18.86
CA GLY A 457 10.04 -12.42 -19.60
C GLY A 457 10.97 -13.47 -18.98
N GLY A 458 10.49 -14.69 -18.87
CA GLY A 458 11.17 -15.84 -18.29
C GLY A 458 11.05 -15.96 -16.77
N GLU A 459 10.24 -15.11 -16.14
CA GLU A 459 9.97 -15.13 -14.70
C GLU A 459 8.50 -15.46 -14.45
N ARG A 460 8.12 -15.68 -13.19
CA ARG A 460 6.71 -15.90 -12.83
C ARG A 460 6.14 -14.58 -12.37
N ASP A 461 5.20 -14.03 -13.11
CA ASP A 461 4.56 -12.76 -12.84
C ASP A 461 3.09 -12.92 -12.43
N ALA A 462 2.66 -12.08 -11.50
CA ALA A 462 1.27 -11.92 -11.13
C ALA A 462 0.77 -10.54 -11.57
N PHE A 463 -0.03 -10.50 -12.63
CA PHE A 463 -0.64 -9.29 -13.18
C PHE A 463 -1.94 -8.97 -12.46
N ASN A 464 -1.91 -7.94 -11.63
CA ASN A 464 -3.01 -7.51 -10.77
C ASN A 464 -3.89 -6.51 -11.51
N ILE A 465 -5.18 -6.87 -11.61
CA ILE A 465 -6.24 -6.09 -12.24
C ILE A 465 -7.14 -5.57 -11.13
N ASP A 466 -7.28 -4.25 -11.02
CA ASP A 466 -8.16 -3.61 -10.05
C ASP A 466 -9.55 -3.46 -10.65
N LEU A 467 -10.52 -4.18 -10.09
CA LEU A 467 -11.93 -4.15 -10.51
C LEU A 467 -12.78 -3.24 -9.60
N SER A 468 -12.14 -2.41 -8.75
CA SER A 468 -12.86 -1.48 -7.87
C SER A 468 -12.93 -0.06 -8.42
N VAL A 469 -12.32 0.18 -9.58
CA VAL A 469 -12.15 1.49 -10.19
C VAL A 469 -12.80 1.54 -11.58
N ASP A 470 -13.03 2.75 -12.10
CA ASP A 470 -13.70 2.93 -13.40
C ASP A 470 -12.74 2.83 -14.59
N GLU A 471 -11.44 2.69 -14.35
CA GLU A 471 -10.40 2.31 -15.31
C GLU A 471 -10.49 0.83 -15.68
N ASN A 472 -11.22 0.54 -16.76
CA ASN A 472 -11.64 -0.80 -17.15
C ASN A 472 -10.82 -1.39 -18.32
N LEU A 473 -9.83 -0.68 -18.86
CA LEU A 473 -9.10 -1.09 -20.06
C LEU A 473 -7.62 -1.37 -19.74
N TYR A 474 -7.23 -2.64 -19.82
CA TYR A 474 -5.88 -3.10 -19.50
C TYR A 474 -5.17 -3.66 -20.73
N GLN A 475 -3.89 -3.33 -20.88
CA GLN A 475 -2.95 -4.02 -21.74
C GLN A 475 -1.92 -4.76 -20.89
N VAL A 476 -1.69 -6.04 -21.20
CA VAL A 476 -0.68 -6.87 -20.56
C VAL A 476 0.33 -7.31 -21.61
N THR A 477 1.61 -7.11 -21.32
CA THR A 477 2.74 -7.54 -22.17
C THR A 477 3.73 -8.35 -21.35
N GLY A 478 4.43 -9.28 -22.01
CA GLY A 478 5.42 -10.14 -21.34
C GLY A 478 4.82 -11.29 -20.56
N PHE A 479 3.56 -11.67 -20.83
CA PHE A 479 2.91 -12.79 -20.15
C PHE A 479 3.48 -14.14 -20.63
N ASP A 480 4.04 -14.89 -19.69
CA ASP A 480 4.68 -16.17 -19.92
C ASP A 480 3.77 -17.37 -19.67
N VAL A 481 3.90 -18.36 -20.56
CA VAL A 481 3.22 -19.64 -20.48
C VAL A 481 4.22 -20.77 -20.48
N GLY A 482 4.28 -21.54 -19.39
CA GLY A 482 5.16 -22.71 -19.33
C GLY A 482 5.40 -23.23 -17.91
N PRO A 483 5.94 -24.45 -17.76
CA PRO A 483 6.25 -25.01 -16.46
C PRO A 483 7.27 -24.13 -15.70
N GLY A 484 6.90 -23.69 -14.49
CA GLY A 484 7.78 -22.91 -13.61
C GLY A 484 7.80 -21.41 -13.87
N VAL A 485 7.19 -20.93 -14.96
CA VAL A 485 7.11 -19.51 -15.37
C VAL A 485 5.68 -19.16 -15.81
N GLN A 486 4.69 -19.87 -15.27
CA GLN A 486 3.30 -19.64 -15.68
C GLN A 486 2.74 -18.45 -14.92
N ASP A 487 2.50 -17.39 -15.66
CA ASP A 487 1.95 -16.15 -15.14
C ASP A 487 0.48 -16.29 -14.78
N LYS A 488 0.00 -15.36 -13.97
CA LYS A 488 -1.40 -15.29 -13.56
C LYS A 488 -1.94 -13.88 -13.72
N LEU A 489 -3.17 -13.79 -14.23
CA LEU A 489 -4.02 -12.63 -14.01
C LEU A 489 -4.69 -12.77 -12.65
N VAL A 490 -4.53 -11.76 -11.81
CA VAL A 490 -5.09 -11.70 -10.46
C VAL A 490 -6.16 -10.60 -10.45
N LEU A 491 -7.41 -11.00 -10.20
CA LEU A 491 -8.55 -10.10 -10.12
C LEU A 491 -8.74 -9.62 -8.68
N ASN A 492 -8.66 -8.32 -8.44
CA ASN A 492 -8.79 -7.70 -7.12
C ASN A 492 -10.06 -6.84 -7.03
N GLY A 493 -10.58 -6.63 -5.83
CA GLY A 493 -11.70 -5.70 -5.58
C GLY A 493 -13.10 -6.29 -5.73
N ASP A 494 -13.29 -7.27 -6.62
CA ASP A 494 -14.57 -7.97 -6.78
C ASP A 494 -14.44 -9.51 -6.67
N PRO A 495 -14.84 -10.12 -5.54
CA PRO A 495 -14.77 -11.57 -5.34
C PRO A 495 -15.84 -12.35 -6.12
N ASN A 496 -16.85 -11.68 -6.68
CA ASN A 496 -17.89 -12.33 -7.49
C ASN A 496 -17.73 -12.05 -8.99
N ALA A 497 -16.67 -11.34 -9.40
CA ALA A 497 -16.37 -11.14 -10.80
C ALA A 497 -16.21 -12.49 -11.51
N THR A 498 -16.64 -12.56 -12.77
CA THR A 498 -16.57 -13.79 -13.56
C THR A 498 -15.97 -13.53 -14.91
N VAL A 499 -15.23 -14.51 -15.44
CA VAL A 499 -14.74 -14.47 -16.81
C VAL A 499 -15.95 -14.62 -17.75
N GLN A 500 -16.34 -13.54 -18.42
CA GLN A 500 -17.44 -13.53 -19.39
C GLN A 500 -17.01 -14.19 -20.70
N SER A 501 -15.81 -13.87 -21.17
CA SER A 501 -15.23 -14.44 -22.39
C SER A 501 -13.71 -14.34 -22.41
N ILE A 502 -13.08 -15.27 -23.13
CA ILE A 502 -11.68 -15.25 -23.53
C ILE A 502 -11.68 -15.48 -25.06
N ASP A 503 -11.25 -14.50 -25.84
CA ASP A 503 -11.09 -14.59 -27.30
C ASP A 503 -9.61 -14.69 -27.67
N ASN A 504 -9.18 -15.89 -28.07
CA ASN A 504 -7.83 -16.21 -28.55
C ASN A 504 -7.82 -16.43 -30.08
N SER A 505 -8.78 -15.88 -30.83
CA SER A 505 -8.84 -16.09 -32.28
C SER A 505 -7.81 -15.25 -33.06
N GLY A 506 -7.26 -14.21 -32.41
CA GLY A 506 -6.25 -13.29 -32.96
C GLY A 506 -4.82 -13.64 -32.57
N ALA A 507 -3.92 -12.66 -32.67
CA ALA A 507 -2.56 -12.76 -32.16
C ALA A 507 -2.47 -12.45 -30.66
N ASP A 508 -3.47 -11.73 -30.14
CA ASP A 508 -3.60 -11.31 -28.75
C ASP A 508 -4.83 -11.99 -28.15
N SER A 509 -4.80 -12.25 -26.84
CA SER A 509 -5.99 -12.68 -26.09
C SER A 509 -6.78 -11.49 -25.60
N ILE A 510 -8.09 -11.48 -25.86
CA ILE A 510 -9.00 -10.46 -25.31
C ILE A 510 -9.88 -11.13 -24.24
N VAL A 511 -9.72 -10.71 -23.00
CA VAL A 511 -10.48 -11.19 -21.85
C VAL A 511 -11.49 -10.15 -21.43
N THR A 512 -12.73 -10.55 -21.24
CA THR A 512 -13.78 -9.70 -20.67
C THR A 512 -14.19 -10.27 -19.32
N ILE A 513 -14.06 -9.46 -18.28
CA ILE A 513 -14.50 -9.77 -16.92
C ILE A 513 -15.84 -9.08 -16.70
N ALA A 514 -16.83 -9.85 -16.22
CA ALA A 514 -18.11 -9.32 -15.78
C ALA A 514 -18.09 -9.13 -14.27
N GLU A 515 -18.32 -7.89 -13.85
CA GLU A 515 -18.24 -7.47 -12.46
C GLU A 515 -19.62 -7.32 -11.82
N THR A 516 -19.63 -7.33 -10.49
CA THR A 516 -20.78 -7.07 -9.65
C THR A 516 -21.29 -5.65 -9.94
N GLY A 517 -22.53 -5.53 -10.38
CA GLY A 517 -23.11 -4.24 -10.77
C GLY A 517 -23.16 -4.01 -12.28
N GLY A 518 -22.57 -4.90 -13.09
CA GLY A 518 -22.71 -4.91 -14.54
C GLY A 518 -21.63 -4.14 -15.30
N GLN A 519 -20.59 -3.66 -14.60
CA GLN A 519 -19.36 -3.16 -15.20
C GLN A 519 -18.61 -4.28 -15.94
N LEU A 520 -17.84 -3.91 -16.96
CA LEU A 520 -17.05 -4.83 -17.76
C LEU A 520 -15.61 -4.32 -17.91
N THR A 521 -14.68 -4.98 -17.23
CA THR A 521 -13.24 -4.82 -17.47
C THR A 521 -12.79 -5.63 -18.69
N THR A 522 -12.02 -5.01 -19.59
CA THR A 522 -11.41 -5.64 -20.77
C THR A 522 -9.89 -5.66 -20.64
N ILE A 523 -9.31 -6.85 -20.74
CA ILE A 523 -7.86 -7.08 -20.62
C ILE A 523 -7.36 -7.64 -21.95
N THR A 524 -6.41 -6.95 -22.56
CA THR A 524 -5.75 -7.37 -23.81
C THR A 524 -4.35 -7.89 -23.48
N LEU A 525 -4.12 -9.20 -23.66
CA LEU A 525 -2.81 -9.82 -23.46
C LEU A 525 -2.12 -9.99 -24.80
N VAL A 526 -0.96 -9.36 -24.95
CA VAL A 526 -0.26 -9.28 -26.23
C VAL A 526 0.53 -10.54 -26.50
N GLY A 527 0.28 -11.19 -27.64
CA GLY A 527 1.10 -12.29 -28.15
C GLY A 527 0.99 -13.63 -27.40
N VAL A 528 -0.04 -13.82 -26.58
CA VAL A 528 -0.27 -15.05 -25.80
C VAL A 528 -1.71 -15.53 -25.94
N ASP A 529 -1.91 -16.84 -25.90
CA ASP A 529 -3.23 -17.48 -25.76
C ASP A 529 -3.50 -17.78 -24.29
N LEU A 530 -4.46 -17.09 -23.68
CA LEU A 530 -4.77 -17.24 -22.26
C LEU A 530 -5.71 -18.43 -22.00
N LEU A 531 -5.52 -19.14 -20.89
CA LEU A 531 -6.46 -20.15 -20.40
C LEU A 531 -7.22 -19.63 -19.18
N ASN A 532 -8.43 -20.15 -18.95
CA ASN A 532 -9.20 -19.81 -17.74
C ASN A 532 -8.48 -20.22 -16.45
N THR A 533 -7.54 -21.17 -16.49
CA THR A 533 -6.69 -21.57 -15.35
C THR A 533 -5.59 -20.56 -15.02
N ASP A 534 -5.40 -19.55 -15.86
CA ASP A 534 -4.44 -18.47 -15.67
C ASP A 534 -5.05 -17.25 -14.99
N ILE A 535 -6.36 -17.28 -14.74
CA ILE A 535 -7.10 -16.23 -14.06
C ILE A 535 -7.46 -16.72 -12.66
N VAL A 536 -7.13 -15.93 -11.65
CA VAL A 536 -7.40 -16.18 -10.23
C VAL A 536 -7.92 -14.91 -9.56
N HIS A 537 -8.56 -15.04 -8.41
CA HIS A 537 -8.94 -13.89 -7.58
C HIS A 537 -7.88 -13.64 -6.50
N GLY A 538 -7.60 -12.38 -6.21
CA GLY A 538 -6.77 -11.98 -5.08
C GLY A 538 -7.50 -12.21 -3.74
N GLY A 539 -6.75 -12.60 -2.71
CA GLY A 539 -7.25 -12.62 -1.32
C GLY A 539 -8.29 -13.70 -0.98
N VAL A 540 -8.36 -14.80 -1.74
CA VAL A 540 -9.29 -15.94 -1.48
C VAL A 540 -8.65 -17.08 -0.71
#